data_AF-A0A7S1LV64-F1
#
_entry.id   AF-A0A7S1LV64-F1
#
_cell.length_a   1.000
_cell.length_b   1.000
_cell.length_c   1.000
_cell.angle_alpha   90.00
_cell.angle_beta   90.00
_cell.angle_gamma   90.00
#
_symmetry.space_group_name_H-M   'P 1'
#
loop_
_entity.id
_entity.type
_entity.pdbx_description
1 polymer ?
#
loop_
_entity_poly.entity_id
_entity_poly.type
_entity_poly.pdbx_seq_one_letter_code
_entity_poly.pdbx_strand_id
1 'polypeptide(L)'
;EARRVARVPEDAAMVAWLSPSDSGDVEASQDSLGHAQRSLLRFGGFAFFGAGEALLGVNAAAPQRHSEPPPVLQFGPPKEVRREEAAALAPARWSGVTVPHLRDGGALRFAFVTPHEKLGGRRISGGSGFIYELM
;
A
#
# COMPACT_ATOMS: atom_id res chain seq x y z
N GLU A 1 15.45 -20.51 2.57
CA GLU A 1 14.46 -20.95 3.59
C GLU A 1 13.88 -19.78 4.39
N ALA A 2 14.68 -18.95 5.06
CA ALA A 2 14.21 -17.81 5.86
C ALA A 2 13.28 -16.83 5.09
N ARG A 3 13.62 -16.46 3.84
CA ARG A 3 12.78 -15.61 2.98
C ARG A 3 11.38 -16.20 2.75
N ARG A 4 11.31 -17.51 2.51
CA ARG A 4 10.05 -18.25 2.30
C ARG A 4 9.20 -18.24 3.58
N VAL A 5 9.82 -18.48 4.74
CA VAL A 5 9.13 -18.45 6.05
C VAL A 5 8.58 -17.06 6.34
N ALA A 6 9.35 -16.01 6.04
CA ALA A 6 8.95 -14.62 6.18
C ALA A 6 8.05 -14.11 5.04
N ARG A 7 7.65 -14.97 4.09
CA ARG A 7 6.83 -14.63 2.91
C ARG A 7 7.37 -13.43 2.11
N VAL A 8 8.69 -13.29 2.06
CA VAL A 8 9.36 -12.30 1.21
C VAL A 8 9.13 -12.70 -0.26
N PRO A 9 8.65 -11.80 -1.13
CA PRO A 9 8.53 -12.07 -2.55
C PRO A 9 9.85 -12.59 -3.15
N GLU A 10 9.77 -13.53 -4.09
CA GLU A 10 10.96 -14.15 -4.70
C GLU A 10 11.82 -13.10 -5.39
N ASP A 11 11.18 -12.18 -6.13
CA ASP A 11 11.84 -11.10 -6.88
C ASP A 11 12.26 -9.90 -6.02
N ALA A 12 12.08 -9.96 -4.68
CA ALA A 12 12.46 -8.85 -3.82
C ALA A 12 13.99 -8.66 -3.79
N ALA A 13 14.41 -7.50 -4.25
CA ALA A 13 15.80 -7.03 -4.23
C ALA A 13 16.07 -6.07 -3.06
N MET A 14 15.04 -5.35 -2.58
CA MET A 14 15.17 -4.38 -1.49
C MET A 14 14.05 -4.53 -0.46
N VAL A 15 14.32 -4.06 0.76
CA VAL A 15 13.35 -4.01 1.86
C VAL A 15 13.42 -2.68 2.59
N ALA A 16 12.27 -2.11 2.94
CA ALA A 16 12.15 -0.90 3.74
C ALA A 16 11.19 -1.12 4.91
N TRP A 17 11.48 -0.49 6.06
CA TRP A 17 10.52 -0.38 7.14
C TRP A 17 9.56 0.79 6.87
N LEU A 18 8.26 0.51 6.92
CA LEU A 18 7.19 1.48 6.91
C LEU A 18 6.86 1.80 8.37
N SER A 19 7.33 2.96 8.85
CA SER A 19 6.93 3.45 10.15
C SER A 19 5.50 3.96 10.09
N PRO A 20 4.63 3.61 11.06
CA PRO A 20 3.35 4.30 11.19
C PRO A 20 3.64 5.78 11.48
N SER A 21 2.86 6.68 10.88
CA SER A 21 2.94 8.12 11.22
C SER A 21 2.05 8.40 12.41
N ASP A 22 2.56 9.13 13.40
CA ASP A 22 1.77 9.61 14.56
C ASP A 22 0.70 10.66 14.17
N SER A 23 0.66 11.09 12.91
CA SER A 23 -0.33 12.03 12.41
C SER A 23 -1.70 11.36 12.26
N GLY A 24 -2.42 11.34 13.39
CA GLY A 24 -3.85 11.65 13.52
C GLY A 24 -4.82 10.91 12.60
N ASP A 25 -5.63 10.05 13.23
CA ASP A 25 -6.94 9.59 12.76
C ASP A 25 -7.02 9.21 11.29
N VAL A 26 -6.56 8.00 10.98
CA VAL A 26 -7.14 7.26 9.87
C VAL A 26 -8.58 6.88 10.27
N GLU A 27 -9.52 7.84 10.14
CA GLU A 27 -10.97 7.61 10.17
C GLU A 27 -11.46 6.85 8.93
N ALA A 28 -10.60 6.04 8.28
CA ALA A 28 -11.14 5.00 7.44
C ALA A 28 -11.92 4.08 8.37
N SER A 29 -13.25 4.00 8.20
CA SER A 29 -14.08 3.11 9.01
C SER A 29 -13.38 1.77 9.07
N GLN A 30 -12.93 1.38 10.27
CA GLN A 30 -12.09 0.19 10.41
C GLN A 30 -12.79 -1.05 9.86
N ASP A 31 -14.12 -0.99 9.75
CA ASP A 31 -15.00 -2.00 9.16
C ASP A 31 -14.75 -2.26 7.66
N SER A 32 -14.19 -1.30 6.92
CA SER A 32 -13.87 -1.45 5.49
C SER A 32 -12.46 -2.00 5.22
N LEU A 33 -11.60 -2.01 6.23
CA LEU A 33 -10.22 -2.47 6.12
C LEU A 33 -10.08 -3.91 6.62
N GLY A 34 -9.40 -4.73 5.83
CA GLY A 34 -8.97 -6.07 6.26
C GLY A 34 -7.92 -6.01 7.36
N HIS A 35 -7.70 -7.15 8.02
CA HIS A 35 -6.77 -7.25 9.14
C HIS A 35 -5.36 -6.74 8.80
N ALA A 36 -4.83 -7.07 7.62
CA ALA A 36 -3.49 -6.66 7.21
C ALA A 36 -3.34 -5.15 7.00
N GLN A 37 -4.34 -4.48 6.41
CA GLN A 37 -4.28 -3.02 6.24
C GLN A 37 -4.36 -2.31 7.59
N ARG A 38 -5.26 -2.75 8.49
CA ARG A 38 -5.38 -2.17 9.84
C ARG A 38 -4.08 -2.32 10.64
N SER A 39 -3.47 -3.49 10.58
CA SER A 39 -2.20 -3.75 11.27
C SER A 39 -1.07 -2.90 10.70
N LEU A 40 -0.97 -2.76 9.38
CA LEU A 40 0.05 -1.93 8.74
C LEU A 40 -0.04 -0.46 9.18
N LEU A 41 -1.26 0.09 9.18
CA LEU A 41 -1.48 1.49 9.57
C LEU A 41 -1.19 1.74 11.06
N ARG A 42 -1.43 0.74 11.90
CA ARG A 42 -1.29 0.88 13.36
C ARG A 42 0.12 0.59 13.88
N PHE A 43 0.82 -0.37 13.26
CA PHE A 43 2.09 -0.88 13.77
C PHE A 43 3.24 -0.76 12.77
N GLY A 44 2.98 -0.32 11.54
CA GLY A 44 3.96 -0.34 10.48
C GLY A 44 4.12 -1.71 9.81
N GLY A 45 5.16 -1.85 9.00
CA GLY A 45 5.41 -3.08 8.26
C GLY A 45 6.65 -3.05 7.39
N PHE A 46 6.97 -4.17 6.75
CA PHE A 46 8.11 -4.28 5.84
C PHE A 46 7.63 -4.24 4.40
N ALA A 47 8.03 -3.23 3.64
CA ALA A 47 7.83 -3.13 2.20
C ALA A 47 8.98 -3.82 1.45
N PHE A 48 8.65 -4.61 0.42
CA PHE A 48 9.60 -5.31 -0.43
C PHE A 48 9.53 -4.79 -1.85
N PHE A 49 10.68 -4.49 -2.44
CA PHE A 49 10.78 -3.93 -3.78
C PHE A 49 11.62 -4.82 -4.69
N GLY A 50 11.28 -4.88 -5.97
CA GLY A 50 12.05 -5.54 -7.01
C GLY A 50 13.28 -4.74 -7.45
N ALA A 51 14.05 -5.29 -8.39
CA ALA A 51 15.29 -4.67 -8.87
C ALA A 51 15.09 -3.29 -9.55
N GLY A 52 13.88 -2.99 -10.03
CA GLY A 52 13.49 -1.67 -10.56
C GLY A 52 12.70 -0.82 -9.58
N GLU A 53 12.86 -1.05 -8.27
CA GLU A 53 12.16 -0.33 -7.19
C GLU A 53 10.62 -0.47 -7.23
N ALA A 54 10.08 -1.44 -7.97
CA ALA A 54 8.66 -1.73 -7.99
C ALA A 54 8.24 -2.41 -6.67
N LEU A 55 7.21 -1.90 -6.00
CA LEU A 55 6.68 -2.49 -4.77
C LEU A 55 6.02 -3.85 -5.07
N LEU A 56 6.57 -4.92 -4.50
CA LEU A 56 6.10 -6.29 -4.70
C LEU A 56 5.12 -6.74 -3.60
N GLY A 57 5.30 -6.23 -2.38
CA GLY A 57 4.49 -6.62 -1.23
C GLY A 57 4.87 -5.89 0.04
N VAL A 58 4.00 -5.92 1.03
CA VAL A 58 4.20 -5.40 2.36
C VAL A 58 3.76 -6.44 3.38
N ASN A 59 4.62 -6.79 4.34
CA ASN A 59 4.22 -7.53 5.52
C ASN A 59 3.81 -6.54 6.60
N ALA A 60 2.55 -6.52 6.99
CA ALA A 60 2.12 -5.71 8.12
C ALA A 60 2.70 -6.29 9.41
N ALA A 61 3.28 -5.44 10.25
CA ALA A 61 3.58 -5.82 11.62
C ALA A 61 2.26 -5.99 12.36
N ALA A 62 2.08 -7.11 13.05
CA ALA A 62 0.89 -7.34 13.86
C ALA A 62 1.25 -8.18 15.09
N PRO A 63 0.58 -7.95 16.23
CA PRO A 63 0.67 -8.87 17.36
C PRO A 63 0.14 -10.24 16.90
N GLN A 64 1.01 -11.25 16.96
CA GLN A 64 0.72 -12.58 16.47
C GLN A 64 -0.37 -13.23 17.35
N ARG A 65 -1.55 -13.48 16.78
CA ARG A 65 -2.51 -14.41 17.40
C ARG A 65 -2.12 -15.82 16.95
N HIS A 66 -1.95 -16.74 17.90
CA HIS A 66 -1.32 -18.05 17.73
C HIS A 66 -1.88 -18.96 16.61
N SER A 67 -2.99 -18.59 15.96
CA SER A 67 -3.68 -19.38 14.94
C SER A 67 -3.75 -18.73 13.55
N GLU A 68 -3.18 -17.53 13.34
CA GLU A 68 -3.33 -16.82 12.07
C GLU A 68 -1.99 -16.65 11.34
N PRO A 69 -1.96 -16.80 10.00
CA PRO A 69 -0.80 -16.46 9.21
C PRO A 69 -0.47 -14.97 9.37
N PRO A 70 0.81 -14.56 9.25
CA PRO A 70 1.19 -13.17 9.36
C PRO A 70 0.40 -12.33 8.34
N PRO A 71 -0.09 -11.14 8.71
CA PRO A 71 -0.83 -10.30 7.77
C PRO A 71 0.11 -9.80 6.67
N VAL A 72 -0.07 -10.33 5.46
CA VAL A 72 0.68 -9.93 4.27
C VAL A 72 -0.26 -9.19 3.32
N LEU A 73 0.19 -8.02 2.84
CA LEU A 73 -0.41 -7.24 1.77
C LEU A 73 0.43 -7.45 0.51
N GLN A 74 -0.10 -8.12 -0.51
CA GLN A 74 0.59 -8.30 -1.78
C GLN A 74 0.03 -7.35 -2.83
N PHE A 75 0.91 -6.75 -3.64
CA PHE A 75 0.51 -5.86 -4.73
C PHE A 75 0.65 -6.59 -6.07
N GLY A 76 -0.34 -6.41 -6.94
CA GLY A 76 -0.22 -6.82 -8.34
C GLY A 76 0.59 -5.81 -9.16
N PRO A 77 0.82 -6.08 -10.46
CA PRO A 77 1.47 -5.14 -11.36
C PRO A 77 0.78 -3.76 -11.33
N PRO A 78 1.55 -2.66 -11.46
CA PRO A 78 0.98 -1.32 -11.53
C PRO A 78 0.02 -1.22 -12.70
N LYS A 79 -1.09 -0.53 -12.47
CA LYS A 79 -2.11 -0.27 -13.50
C LYS A 79 -2.19 1.22 -13.72
N GLU A 80 -2.18 1.61 -14.99
CA GLU A 80 -2.41 2.99 -15.36
C GLU A 80 -3.86 3.40 -15.03
N VAL A 81 -4.01 4.59 -14.47
CA VAL A 81 -5.29 5.21 -14.14
C VAL A 81 -5.28 6.59 -14.78
N ARG A 82 -6.32 6.89 -15.55
CA ARG A 82 -6.41 8.19 -16.24
C ARG A 82 -6.66 9.29 -15.21
N ARG A 83 -6.20 10.51 -15.51
CA ARG A 83 -6.35 11.66 -14.61
C ARG A 83 -7.82 11.95 -14.30
N GLU A 84 -8.71 11.78 -15.27
CA GLU A 84 -10.16 12.00 -15.09
C GLU A 84 -10.79 10.93 -14.18
N GLU A 85 -10.28 9.69 -14.22
CA GLU A 85 -10.71 8.63 -13.31
C GLU A 85 -10.25 8.94 -11.88
N ALA A 86 -8.98 9.35 -11.72
CA ALA A 86 -8.39 9.71 -10.43
C ALA A 86 -9.04 10.94 -9.80
N ALA A 87 -9.57 11.88 -10.60
CA ALA A 87 -10.31 13.05 -10.13
C ALA A 87 -11.60 12.70 -9.37
N ALA A 88 -12.09 11.46 -9.47
CA ALA A 88 -13.20 10.96 -8.65
C ALA A 88 -12.83 10.80 -7.17
N LEU A 89 -11.54 10.75 -6.83
CA LEU A 89 -11.09 10.74 -5.43
C LEU A 89 -11.21 12.14 -4.83
N ALA A 90 -11.80 12.22 -3.64
CA ALA A 90 -11.90 13.46 -2.90
C ALA A 90 -10.50 14.08 -2.66
N PRO A 91 -10.32 15.41 -2.81
CA PRO A 91 -9.01 16.06 -2.64
C PRO A 91 -8.33 15.74 -1.30
N ALA A 92 -9.10 15.61 -0.23
CA ALA A 92 -8.60 15.30 1.11
C ALA A 92 -7.95 13.91 1.25
N ARG A 93 -8.16 13.00 0.29
CA ARG A 93 -7.56 11.66 0.31
C ARG A 93 -6.15 11.61 -0.29
N TRP A 94 -5.71 12.71 -0.88
CA TRP A 94 -4.38 12.81 -1.47
C TRP A 94 -3.40 13.32 -0.43
N SER A 95 -2.33 12.53 -0.22
CA SER A 95 -1.21 12.88 0.64
C SER A 95 0.03 13.14 -0.20
N GLY A 96 0.87 14.09 0.22
CA GLY A 96 2.16 14.31 -0.41
C GLY A 96 3.09 13.11 -0.23
N VAL A 97 3.80 12.72 -1.29
CA VAL A 97 4.85 11.69 -1.19
C VAL A 97 6.03 12.28 -0.45
N THR A 98 6.34 11.75 0.74
CA THR A 98 7.48 12.19 1.56
C THR A 98 8.74 11.37 1.34
N VAL A 99 8.58 10.21 0.70
CA VAL A 99 9.65 9.24 0.47
C VAL A 99 10.53 9.71 -0.68
N PRO A 100 11.84 10.02 -0.45
CA PRO A 100 12.69 10.68 -1.45
C PRO A 100 12.78 9.92 -2.78
N HIS A 101 13.00 8.60 -2.76
CA HIS A 101 13.15 7.81 -3.99
C HIS A 101 11.87 7.80 -4.85
N LEU A 102 10.68 7.79 -4.24
CA LEU A 102 9.43 7.90 -4.99
C LEU A 102 9.27 9.29 -5.62
N ARG A 103 9.71 10.35 -4.94
CA ARG A 103 9.73 11.72 -5.50
C ARG A 103 10.73 11.83 -6.65
N ASP A 104 11.91 11.23 -6.51
CA ASP A 104 12.92 11.20 -7.56
C ASP A 104 12.41 10.41 -8.79
N GLY A 105 11.57 9.40 -8.57
CA GLY A 105 10.81 8.69 -9.60
C GLY A 105 9.60 9.46 -10.14
N GLY A 106 9.41 10.72 -9.75
CA GLY A 106 8.36 11.60 -10.27
C GLY A 106 7.04 11.57 -9.50
N ALA A 107 6.90 10.77 -8.43
CA ALA A 107 5.67 10.72 -7.66
C ALA A 107 5.49 11.96 -6.77
N LEU A 108 4.35 12.63 -6.91
CA LEU A 108 4.02 13.87 -6.22
C LEU A 108 3.11 13.62 -5.01
N ARG A 109 2.01 12.90 -5.27
CA ARG A 109 0.96 12.62 -4.31
C ARG A 109 0.50 11.18 -4.42
N PHE A 110 -0.04 10.64 -3.34
CA PHE A 110 -0.62 9.31 -3.33
C PHE A 110 -1.95 9.28 -2.59
N ALA A 111 -2.80 8.32 -2.93
CA ALA A 111 -4.06 8.05 -2.25
C ALA A 111 -4.24 6.54 -2.08
N PHE A 112 -4.78 6.13 -0.93
CA PHE A 112 -5.21 4.75 -0.72
C PHE A 112 -6.55 4.51 -1.40
N VAL A 113 -6.70 3.38 -2.10
CA VAL A 113 -7.93 2.93 -2.76
C VAL A 113 -8.50 1.76 -1.97
N THR A 114 -9.76 1.85 -1.58
CA THR A 114 -10.42 0.81 -0.79
C THR A 114 -10.79 -0.40 -1.65
N PRO A 115 -11.00 -1.59 -1.05
CA PRO A 115 -11.43 -2.75 -1.80
C PRO A 115 -12.69 -2.49 -2.64
N HIS A 116 -12.64 -2.92 -3.91
CA HIS A 116 -13.73 -2.79 -4.88
C HIS A 116 -14.12 -1.35 -5.27
N GLU A 117 -13.38 -0.34 -4.80
CA GLU A 117 -13.60 1.05 -5.16
C GLU A 117 -13.50 1.24 -6.68
N LYS A 118 -14.41 2.08 -7.21
CA LYS A 118 -14.50 2.41 -8.63
C LYS A 118 -14.07 3.85 -8.83
N LEU A 119 -13.16 4.05 -9.77
CA LEU A 119 -12.76 5.38 -10.23
C LEU A 119 -13.29 5.56 -11.66
N GLY A 120 -14.04 6.63 -11.90
CA GLY A 120 -14.71 6.84 -13.19
C GLY A 120 -15.63 5.67 -13.62
N GLY A 121 -16.23 4.94 -12.68
CA GLY A 121 -17.08 3.78 -12.96
C GLY A 121 -16.33 2.46 -13.22
N ARG A 122 -15.01 2.50 -13.37
CA ARG A 122 -14.16 1.31 -13.55
C ARG A 122 -13.63 0.83 -12.20
N ARG A 123 -13.71 -0.48 -11.95
CA ARG A 123 -13.06 -1.09 -10.77
C ARG A 123 -11.55 -1.15 -11.03
N ILE A 124 -10.77 -0.46 -10.19
CA ILE A 124 -9.31 -0.37 -10.36
C ILE A 124 -8.61 -1.59 -9.77
N SER A 125 -9.10 -2.07 -8.62
CA SER A 125 -8.56 -3.23 -7.91
C SER A 125 -9.65 -4.16 -7.41
N GLY A 126 -9.34 -5.46 -7.39
CA GLY A 126 -10.16 -6.47 -6.71
C GLY A 126 -10.01 -6.41 -5.19
N GLY A 127 -8.91 -5.87 -4.69
CA GLY A 127 -8.64 -5.59 -3.27
C GLY A 127 -8.33 -4.10 -3.06
N SER A 128 -7.62 -3.76 -1.97
CA SER A 128 -7.13 -2.38 -1.77
C SER A 128 -5.90 -2.08 -2.62
N GLY A 129 -5.50 -0.82 -2.71
CA GLY A 129 -4.25 -0.43 -3.37
C GLY A 129 -3.83 1.01 -3.05
N PHE A 130 -2.73 1.44 -3.67
CA PHE A 130 -2.31 2.84 -3.70
C PHE A 130 -2.31 3.34 -5.14
N ILE A 131 -2.74 4.58 -5.32
CA ILE A 131 -2.58 5.33 -6.56
C ILE A 131 -1.56 6.42 -6.31
N TYR A 132 -0.68 6.61 -7.28
CA TYR A 132 0.31 7.68 -7.28
C TYR A 132 0.02 8.63 -8.44
N GLU A 133 0.08 9.93 -8.17
CA GLU A 133 0.14 10.96 -9.19
C GLU A 133 1.62 11.20 -9.53
N LEU A 134 1.96 11.06 -10.80
CA LEU A 134 3.31 11.27 -11.33
C LEU A 134 3.39 12.62 -12.07
N MET A 135 4.58 13.21 -12.11
CA MET A 135 4.92 14.43 -12.87
C MET A 135 4.94 14.19 -14.39
#